data_AF-A0A2V8PS68-F1
#
_entry.id   AF-A0A2V8PS68-F1
#
_cell.length_a   1.000
_cell.length_b   1.000
_cell.length_c   1.000
_cell.angle_alpha   90.00
_cell.angle_beta   90.00
_cell.angle_gamma   90.00
#
_symmetry.space_group_name_H-M   'P 1'
#
loop_
_entity.id
_entity.type
_entity.pdbx_description
1 polymer ?
#
loop_
_entity_poly.entity_id
_entity_poly.type
_entity_poly.pdbx_seq_one_letter_code
_entity_poly.pdbx_strand_id
1 'polypeptide(L)'
;MVPIAVVFTFAALSGLAGTHKPYQEWLTARLPWTRGQIEYLFIINAGIYLLLEVICERFPVSQMRSAGKAFRFAIPGHVLTSLFFLGLAATERWEDQLNNLLMQREARVFEMLLPAAALVFVYGSIRKQMKNYFIVGMIFLAIGPVRLQQDIFKQRSRWPILLLILGSLLMVSATRYSAIKMALARMVRRGG
;
A
#
# COMPACT_ATOMS: atom_id res chain seq x y z
N MET A 1 -29.57 -1.21 -8.82
CA MET A 1 -29.49 -0.66 -7.45
C MET A 1 -28.11 -0.82 -6.80
N VAL A 2 -27.48 -1.99 -6.83
CA VAL A 2 -26.14 -2.22 -6.23
C VAL A 2 -25.01 -1.29 -6.70
N PRO A 3 -24.82 -0.98 -8.01
CA PRO A 3 -23.74 -0.08 -8.42
C PRO A 3 -23.94 1.36 -7.94
N ILE A 4 -25.21 1.80 -7.83
CA ILE A 4 -25.56 3.12 -7.29
C ILE A 4 -25.21 3.17 -5.80
N ALA A 5 -25.59 2.17 -5.00
CA ALA A 5 -25.26 2.12 -3.58
C ALA A 5 -23.73 2.13 -3.32
N VAL A 6 -22.94 1.43 -4.14
CA VAL A 6 -21.48 1.43 -4.03
C VAL A 6 -20.90 2.81 -4.38
N VAL A 7 -21.37 3.43 -5.46
CA VAL A 7 -20.94 4.78 -5.85
C VAL A 7 -21.32 5.81 -4.78
N PHE A 8 -22.53 5.72 -4.21
CA PHE A 8 -22.92 6.56 -3.08
C PHE A 8 -22.07 6.31 -1.84
N THR A 9 -21.70 5.06 -1.56
CA THR A 9 -20.82 4.74 -0.43
C THR A 9 -19.42 5.32 -0.63
N PHE A 10 -18.88 5.24 -1.86
CA PHE A 10 -17.62 5.90 -2.21
C PHE A 10 -17.71 7.42 -2.12
N ALA A 11 -18.73 8.01 -2.73
CA ALA A 11 -18.94 9.46 -2.72
C ALA A 11 -19.15 9.98 -1.29
N ALA A 12 -19.90 9.26 -0.46
CA ALA A 12 -20.08 9.60 0.94
C ALA A 12 -18.76 9.48 1.69
N LEU A 13 -18.14 8.31 1.75
CA LEU A 13 -16.96 8.11 2.62
C LEU A 13 -15.74 8.90 2.13
N SER A 14 -15.44 8.87 0.83
CA SER A 14 -14.28 9.58 0.27
C SER A 14 -14.56 11.07 0.09
N GLY A 15 -15.80 11.47 -0.25
CA GLY A 15 -16.18 12.88 -0.35
C GLY A 15 -16.25 13.57 1.01
N LEU A 16 -16.80 12.92 2.05
CA LEU A 16 -16.81 13.43 3.43
C LEU A 16 -15.38 13.58 3.97
N ALA A 17 -14.49 12.62 3.70
CA ALA A 17 -13.09 12.72 4.12
C ALA A 17 -12.33 13.88 3.43
N GLY A 18 -12.60 14.13 2.14
CA GLY A 18 -11.86 15.12 1.35
C GLY A 18 -12.34 16.57 1.49
N THR A 19 -13.56 16.83 1.96
CA THR A 19 -14.19 18.17 1.83
C THR A 19 -14.68 18.78 3.14
N HIS A 20 -14.55 18.10 4.27
CA HIS A 20 -15.12 18.57 5.54
C HIS A 20 -14.07 18.91 6.59
N LYS A 21 -13.85 20.22 6.81
CA LYS A 21 -13.17 20.80 7.98
C LYS A 21 -13.58 20.14 9.32
N PRO A 22 -14.87 19.83 9.57
CA PRO A 22 -15.26 19.17 10.81
C PRO A 22 -14.57 17.84 11.08
N TYR A 23 -14.20 17.07 10.04
CA TYR A 23 -13.48 15.82 10.23
C TYR A 23 -12.00 16.03 10.55
N GLN A 24 -11.38 17.08 10.00
CA GLN A 24 -10.02 17.48 10.37
C GLN A 24 -9.98 17.94 11.83
N GLU A 25 -10.97 18.75 12.23
CA GLU A 25 -11.14 19.22 13.61
C GLU A 25 -11.39 18.04 14.56
N TRP A 26 -12.29 17.13 14.19
CA TRP A 26 -12.56 15.91 14.94
C TRP A 26 -11.31 15.02 15.07
N LEU A 27 -10.56 14.83 14.00
CA LEU A 27 -9.30 14.07 14.02
C LEU A 27 -8.30 14.73 14.96
N THR A 28 -8.15 16.05 14.88
CA THR A 28 -7.24 16.81 15.74
C THR A 28 -7.65 16.70 17.21
N ALA A 29 -8.96 16.77 17.49
CA ALA A 29 -9.49 16.68 18.84
C ALA A 29 -9.37 15.27 19.45
N ARG A 30 -9.62 14.22 18.66
CA ARG A 30 -9.68 12.84 19.18
C ARG A 30 -8.40 12.05 19.02
N LEU A 31 -7.63 12.32 17.96
CA LEU A 31 -6.39 11.65 17.59
C LEU A 31 -5.33 12.72 17.26
N PRO A 32 -4.87 13.51 18.24
CA PRO A 32 -4.00 14.68 18.01
C PRO A 32 -2.68 14.31 17.33
N TRP A 33 -2.21 13.07 17.48
CA TRP A 33 -1.02 12.56 16.79
C TRP A 33 -1.15 12.54 15.25
N THR A 34 -2.38 12.48 14.72
CA THR A 34 -2.65 12.59 13.27
C THR A 34 -2.53 14.01 12.76
N ARG A 35 -2.56 15.01 13.65
CA ARG A 35 -2.47 16.44 13.34
C ARG A 35 -3.51 16.90 12.30
N GLY A 36 -4.68 16.25 12.28
CA GLY A 36 -5.77 16.58 11.37
C GLY A 36 -5.55 16.17 9.91
N GLN A 37 -4.53 15.36 9.61
CA GLN A 37 -4.25 14.89 8.25
C GLN A 37 -5.36 13.95 7.75
N ILE A 38 -6.01 14.34 6.66
CA ILE A 38 -7.17 13.64 6.10
C ILE A 38 -6.82 12.27 5.51
N GLU A 39 -5.56 12.04 5.18
CA GLU A 39 -5.01 10.80 4.68
C GLU A 39 -5.29 9.63 5.64
N TYR A 40 -5.33 9.88 6.95
CA TYR A 40 -5.73 8.86 7.94
C TYR A 40 -7.19 8.42 7.76
N LEU A 41 -8.10 9.33 7.39
CA LEU A 41 -9.50 8.97 7.09
C LEU A 41 -9.60 8.11 5.85
N PHE A 42 -8.79 8.39 4.82
CA PHE A 42 -8.75 7.55 3.63
C PHE A 42 -8.23 6.13 3.95
N ILE A 43 -7.25 6.00 4.83
CA ILE A 43 -6.80 4.68 5.33
C ILE A 43 -7.92 3.96 6.09
N ILE A 44 -8.65 4.67 6.97
CA ILE A 44 -9.80 4.11 7.69
C ILE A 44 -10.89 3.68 6.71
N ASN A 45 -11.21 4.49 5.71
CA ASN A 45 -12.15 4.16 4.64
C ASN A 45 -11.74 2.90 3.89
N ALA A 46 -10.44 2.71 3.62
CA ALA A 46 -9.93 1.47 3.03
C ALA A 46 -10.22 0.25 3.92
N GLY A 47 -10.09 0.38 5.24
CA GLY A 47 -10.48 -0.65 6.20
C GLY A 47 -11.98 -0.95 6.18
N ILE A 48 -12.83 0.08 6.07
CA ILE A 48 -14.28 -0.07 5.93
C ILE A 48 -14.62 -0.80 4.62
N TYR A 49 -14.02 -0.39 3.49
CA TYR A 49 -14.22 -1.06 2.20
C TYR A 49 -13.78 -2.52 2.24
N LEU A 50 -12.70 -2.85 2.95
CA LEU A 50 -12.25 -4.23 3.13
C LEU A 50 -13.25 -5.04 3.95
N LEU A 51 -13.77 -4.48 5.06
CA LEU A 51 -14.79 -5.13 5.87
C LEU A 51 -16.06 -5.39 5.05
N LEU A 52 -16.50 -4.39 4.27
CA LEU A 52 -17.65 -4.52 3.38
C LEU A 52 -17.41 -5.58 2.29
N GLU A 53 -16.21 -5.63 1.69
CA GLU A 53 -15.83 -6.71 0.76
C GLU A 53 -16.00 -8.08 1.42
N VAL A 54 -15.44 -8.27 2.61
CA VAL A 54 -15.51 -9.55 3.34
C VAL A 54 -16.96 -9.94 3.67
N ILE A 55 -17.77 -8.98 4.10
CA ILE A 55 -19.20 -9.21 4.38
C ILE A 55 -19.92 -9.60 3.09
N CYS A 56 -19.70 -8.85 2.00
CA CYS A 56 -20.32 -9.10 0.71
C CYS A 56 -19.94 -10.47 0.12
N GLU A 57 -18.68 -10.91 0.28
CA GLU A 57 -18.19 -12.21 -0.18
C GLU A 57 -18.85 -13.39 0.56
N ARG A 58 -19.36 -13.20 1.78
CA ARG A 58 -20.05 -14.26 2.55
C ARG A 58 -21.42 -14.61 1.99
N PHE A 59 -22.04 -13.71 1.22
CA PHE A 59 -23.35 -13.98 0.65
C PHE A 59 -23.24 -14.73 -0.69
N PRO A 60 -24.11 -15.71 -0.96
CA PRO A 60 -24.10 -16.47 -2.22
C PRO A 60 -24.60 -15.65 -3.42
N VAL A 61 -25.17 -14.47 -3.20
CA VAL A 61 -25.84 -13.65 -4.22
C VAL A 61 -24.83 -12.96 -5.15
N SER A 62 -25.01 -13.10 -6.46
CA SER A 62 -24.13 -12.53 -7.50
C SER A 62 -23.98 -11.00 -7.41
N GLN A 63 -25.08 -10.31 -7.10
CA GLN A 63 -25.09 -8.85 -6.92
C GLN A 63 -24.22 -8.43 -5.73
N MET A 64 -24.28 -9.15 -4.61
CA MET A 64 -23.47 -8.87 -3.43
C MET A 64 -21.98 -9.09 -3.71
N ARG A 65 -21.64 -10.17 -4.44
CA ARG A 65 -20.27 -10.43 -4.89
C ARG A 65 -19.74 -9.33 -5.82
N SER A 66 -20.60 -8.74 -6.66
CA SER A 66 -20.24 -7.60 -7.50
C SER A 66 -19.96 -6.35 -6.67
N ALA A 67 -20.75 -6.08 -5.63
CA ALA A 67 -20.50 -4.98 -4.69
C ALA A 67 -19.15 -5.12 -3.98
N GLY A 68 -18.84 -6.33 -3.47
CA GLY A 68 -17.55 -6.60 -2.82
C GLY A 68 -16.36 -6.35 -3.74
N LYS A 69 -16.45 -6.79 -5.01
CA LYS A 69 -15.42 -6.49 -6.03
C LYS A 69 -15.25 -4.99 -6.29
N ALA A 70 -16.33 -4.22 -6.20
CA ALA A 70 -16.29 -2.78 -6.41
C ALA A 70 -15.64 -2.08 -5.21
N PHE A 71 -15.98 -2.41 -3.96
CA PHE A 71 -15.30 -1.89 -2.77
C PHE A 71 -13.80 -2.16 -2.79
N ARG A 72 -13.44 -3.38 -3.20
CA ARG A 72 -12.04 -3.78 -3.37
C ARG A 72 -11.26 -2.81 -4.24
N PHE A 73 -11.86 -2.22 -5.27
CA PHE A 73 -11.16 -1.34 -6.23
C PHE A 73 -10.42 -0.18 -5.56
N ALA A 74 -11.03 0.46 -4.57
CA ALA A 74 -10.53 1.69 -3.98
C ALA A 74 -9.44 1.47 -2.93
N ILE A 75 -9.38 0.29 -2.32
CA ILE A 75 -8.55 -0.02 -1.15
C ILE A 75 -7.06 0.29 -1.39
N PRO A 76 -6.40 -0.22 -2.45
CA PRO A 76 -4.96 0.01 -2.62
C PRO A 76 -4.63 1.48 -2.80
N GLY A 77 -5.46 2.21 -3.56
CA GLY A 77 -5.28 3.64 -3.78
C GLY A 77 -5.44 4.42 -2.48
N HIS A 78 -6.48 4.13 -1.69
CA HIS A 78 -6.72 4.80 -0.41
C HIS A 78 -5.61 4.54 0.60
N VAL A 79 -4.98 3.36 0.61
CA VAL A 79 -3.87 3.08 1.52
C VAL A 79 -2.56 3.69 1.00
N LEU A 80 -2.15 3.34 -0.22
CA LEU A 80 -0.82 3.69 -0.72
C LEU A 80 -0.66 5.17 -1.04
N THR A 81 -1.68 5.81 -1.63
CA THR A 81 -1.64 7.26 -1.89
C THR A 81 -1.64 8.05 -0.58
N SER A 82 -2.42 7.63 0.41
CA SER A 82 -2.44 8.27 1.74
C SER A 82 -1.11 8.13 2.45
N LEU A 83 -0.50 6.94 2.44
CA LEU A 83 0.83 6.73 3.00
C LEU A 83 1.90 7.57 2.31
N PHE A 84 1.78 7.74 0.99
CA PHE A 84 2.70 8.57 0.23
C PHE A 84 2.61 10.05 0.64
N PHE A 85 1.39 10.61 0.72
CA PHE A 85 1.19 12.00 1.13
C PHE A 85 1.53 12.24 2.60
N LEU A 86 1.16 11.32 3.51
CA LEU A 86 1.60 11.34 4.91
C LEU A 86 3.13 11.35 5.00
N GLY A 87 3.79 10.54 4.18
CA GLY A 87 5.24 10.52 4.09
C GLY A 87 5.83 11.83 3.57
N LEU A 88 5.23 12.49 2.57
CA LEU A 88 5.71 13.79 2.10
C LEU A 88 5.56 14.86 3.17
N ALA A 89 4.38 14.96 3.78
CA ALA A 89 4.12 15.91 4.86
C ALA A 89 4.98 15.66 6.10
N ALA A 90 5.34 14.40 6.40
CA ALA A 90 6.28 14.07 7.46
C ALA A 90 7.71 14.52 7.13
N THR A 91 8.16 14.34 5.89
CA THR A 91 9.48 14.79 5.42
C THR A 91 9.57 16.32 5.45
N GLU A 92 8.59 17.05 4.91
CA GLU A 92 8.55 18.52 4.92
C GLU A 92 8.67 19.10 6.34
N ARG A 93 7.89 18.57 7.29
CA ARG A 93 7.96 19.01 8.70
C ARG A 93 9.32 18.75 9.35
N TRP A 94 9.98 17.66 8.97
CA TRP A 94 11.33 17.39 9.45
C TRP A 94 12.35 18.37 8.83
N GLU A 95 12.21 18.72 7.56
CA GLU A 95 13.07 19.71 6.89
C GLU A 95 12.92 21.11 7.52
N ASP A 96 11.73 21.48 7.98
CA ASP A 96 11.49 22.72 8.73
C ASP A 96 12.10 22.69 10.14
N GLN A 97 12.30 21.51 10.73
CA GLN A 97 12.79 21.32 12.10
C GLN A 97 13.90 20.26 12.17
N LEU A 98 15.01 20.53 11.49
CA LEU A 98 16.13 19.59 11.28
C LEU A 98 16.70 18.94 12.56
N ASN A 99 16.55 19.59 13.72
CA ASN A 99 17.04 19.10 15.01
C ASN A 99 16.08 18.17 15.76
N ASN A 100 14.88 17.92 15.22
CA ASN A 100 13.86 17.10 15.89
C ASN A 100 13.93 15.62 15.46
N LEU A 101 14.57 14.80 16.30
CA LEU A 101 14.73 13.35 16.08
C LEU A 101 13.40 12.60 15.98
N LEU A 102 12.33 13.10 16.62
CA LEU A 102 11.02 12.44 16.57
C LEU A 102 10.39 12.61 15.19
N MET A 103 10.45 13.82 14.62
CA MET A 103 9.93 14.09 13.27
C MET A 103 10.73 13.37 12.20
N GLN A 104 12.06 13.28 12.39
CA GLN A 104 12.90 12.48 11.51
C GLN A 104 12.46 11.01 11.49
N ARG A 105 12.24 10.41 12.67
CA ARG A 105 11.76 9.02 12.76
C ARG A 105 10.40 8.84 12.11
N GLU A 106 9.48 9.77 12.30
CA GLU A 106 8.16 9.74 11.67
C GLU A 106 8.27 9.70 10.14
N ALA A 107 9.08 10.59 9.55
CA ALA A 107 9.33 10.60 8.10
C ALA A 107 9.92 9.26 7.61
N ARG A 108 10.93 8.73 8.32
CA ARG A 108 11.55 7.44 7.96
C ARG A 108 10.58 6.27 8.05
N VAL A 109 9.69 6.27 9.04
CA VAL A 109 8.66 5.23 9.18
C VAL A 109 7.76 5.23 7.95
N PHE A 110 7.26 6.38 7.51
CA PHE A 110 6.41 6.44 6.31
C PHE A 110 7.15 6.07 5.02
N GLU A 111 8.40 6.51 4.86
CA GLU A 111 9.25 6.13 3.73
C GLU A 111 9.47 4.61 3.63
N MET A 112 9.63 3.92 4.77
CA MET A 112 9.78 2.46 4.81
C MET A 112 8.44 1.73 4.68
N LEU A 113 7.38 2.29 5.26
CA LEU A 113 6.06 1.66 5.29
C LEU A 113 5.41 1.67 3.90
N LEU A 114 5.65 2.68 3.08
CA LEU A 114 5.13 2.76 1.71
C LEU A 114 5.52 1.55 0.82
N PRO A 115 6.82 1.23 0.61
CA PRO A 115 7.21 0.06 -0.18
C PRO A 115 6.81 -1.25 0.51
N ALA A 116 6.84 -1.33 1.84
CA ALA A 116 6.39 -2.52 2.57
C ALA A 116 4.89 -2.80 2.33
N ALA A 117 4.04 -1.79 2.45
CA ALA A 117 2.62 -1.90 2.15
C ALA A 117 2.39 -2.23 0.67
N ALA A 118 3.16 -1.63 -0.24
CA ALA A 118 3.09 -1.92 -1.66
C ALA A 118 3.38 -3.41 -1.95
N LEU A 119 4.40 -4.00 -1.29
CA LEU A 119 4.68 -5.44 -1.39
C LEU A 119 3.50 -6.28 -0.89
N VAL A 120 2.87 -5.91 0.23
CA VAL A 120 1.68 -6.61 0.75
C VAL A 120 0.56 -6.62 -0.30
N PHE A 121 0.32 -5.49 -0.98
CA PHE A 121 -0.68 -5.42 -2.06
C PHE A 121 -0.29 -6.25 -3.28
N VAL A 122 0.98 -6.21 -3.70
CA VAL A 122 1.49 -7.01 -4.83
C VAL A 122 1.35 -8.50 -4.55
N TYR A 123 1.88 -9.01 -3.43
CA TYR A 123 1.81 -10.43 -3.10
C TYR A 123 0.39 -10.88 -2.74
N GLY A 124 -0.34 -10.06 -1.98
CA GLY A 124 -1.74 -10.32 -1.64
C GLY A 124 -2.64 -10.43 -2.88
N SER A 125 -2.31 -9.70 -3.95
CA SER A 125 -3.04 -9.77 -5.22
C SER A 125 -2.92 -11.11 -5.94
N ILE A 126 -1.84 -11.87 -5.72
CA ILE A 126 -1.54 -13.10 -6.48
C ILE A 126 -2.59 -14.17 -6.21
N ARG A 127 -2.93 -14.39 -4.93
CA ARG A 127 -3.87 -15.46 -4.53
C ARG A 127 -5.26 -15.28 -5.11
N LYS A 128 -5.75 -14.05 -5.19
CA LYS A 128 -7.08 -13.69 -5.69
C LYS A 128 -7.06 -13.08 -7.12
N GLN A 129 -5.91 -13.11 -7.81
CA GLN A 129 -5.68 -12.52 -9.14
C GLN A 129 -6.21 -11.07 -9.28
N MET A 130 -5.83 -10.22 -8.34
CA MET A 130 -6.38 -8.87 -8.20
C MET A 130 -5.58 -7.82 -8.98
N LYS A 131 -5.91 -7.65 -10.27
CA LYS A 131 -5.18 -6.72 -11.17
C LYS A 131 -4.97 -5.32 -10.59
N ASN A 132 -5.99 -4.75 -9.94
CA ASN A 132 -5.91 -3.39 -9.40
C ASN A 132 -4.93 -3.28 -8.23
N TYR A 133 -4.91 -4.28 -7.33
CA TYR A 133 -3.94 -4.34 -6.22
C TYR A 133 -2.53 -4.49 -6.75
N PHE A 134 -2.38 -5.34 -7.77
CA PHE A 134 -1.10 -5.58 -8.42
C PHE A 134 -0.56 -4.31 -9.06
N ILE A 135 -1.34 -3.64 -9.92
CA ILE A 135 -0.89 -2.44 -10.66
C ILE A 135 -0.58 -1.30 -9.69
N VAL A 136 -1.50 -0.97 -8.78
CA VAL A 136 -1.29 0.12 -7.82
C VAL A 136 -0.11 -0.21 -6.89
N GLY A 137 -0.03 -1.46 -6.41
CA GLY A 137 1.10 -1.94 -5.63
C GLY A 137 2.42 -1.79 -6.38
N MET A 138 2.50 -2.18 -7.65
CA MET A 138 3.72 -2.04 -8.47
C MET A 138 4.13 -0.58 -8.68
N ILE A 139 3.17 0.33 -8.91
CA ILE A 139 3.45 1.77 -9.05
C ILE A 139 4.10 2.30 -7.76
N PHE A 140 3.49 2.05 -6.60
CA PHE A 140 4.03 2.53 -5.33
C PHE A 140 5.30 1.78 -4.89
N LEU A 141 5.46 0.53 -5.32
CA LEU A 141 6.71 -0.21 -5.15
C LEU A 141 7.85 0.35 -6.00
N ALA A 142 7.56 0.99 -7.15
CA ALA A 142 8.57 1.71 -7.92
C ALA A 142 8.91 3.06 -7.25
N ILE A 143 7.92 3.76 -6.72
CA ILE A 143 8.10 5.06 -6.06
C ILE A 143 8.88 4.92 -4.74
N GLY A 144 8.56 3.93 -3.91
CA GLY A 144 9.14 3.76 -2.57
C GLY A 144 10.67 3.71 -2.55
N PRO A 145 11.33 2.81 -3.29
CA PRO A 145 12.78 2.74 -3.39
C PRO A 145 13.44 4.01 -3.92
N VAL A 146 12.78 4.73 -4.85
CA VAL A 146 13.28 6.02 -5.35
C VAL A 146 13.30 7.05 -4.21
N ARG A 147 12.24 7.13 -3.40
CA ARG A 147 12.22 8.00 -2.21
C ARG A 147 13.27 7.59 -1.18
N LEU A 148 13.40 6.28 -0.88
CA LEU A 148 14.47 5.80 0.00
C LEU A 148 15.87 6.22 -0.48
N GLN A 149 16.09 6.21 -1.81
CA GLN A 149 17.35 6.65 -2.41
C GLN A 149 17.57 8.16 -2.26
N GLN A 150 16.52 8.96 -2.49
CA GLN A 150 16.59 10.42 -2.41
C GLN A 150 16.77 10.90 -0.97
N ASP A 151 16.12 10.26 0.00
CA ASP A 151 16.01 10.81 1.35
C ASP A 151 16.95 10.14 2.36
N ILE A 152 17.21 8.83 2.26
CA ILE A 152 18.06 8.06 3.19
C ILE A 152 19.45 7.83 2.62
N PHE A 153 19.54 7.37 1.37
CA PHE A 153 20.80 6.93 0.77
C PHE A 153 21.41 7.98 -0.16
N LYS A 154 21.30 9.27 0.19
CA LYS A 154 21.91 10.37 -0.56
C LYS A 154 23.37 10.01 -0.90
N GLN A 155 23.70 10.05 -2.19
CA GLN A 155 25.01 9.71 -2.78
C GLN A 155 25.46 8.23 -2.74
N ARG A 156 24.62 7.28 -2.30
CA ARG A 156 24.98 5.85 -2.26
C ARG A 156 24.28 5.05 -3.37
N SER A 157 24.87 5.04 -4.57
CA SER A 157 24.32 4.35 -5.76
C SER A 157 24.33 2.80 -5.66
N ARG A 158 24.99 2.22 -4.65
CA ARG A 158 25.14 0.76 -4.51
C ARG A 158 23.83 0.01 -4.35
N TRP A 159 22.87 0.55 -3.61
CA TRP A 159 21.61 -0.13 -3.31
C TRP A 159 20.67 -0.27 -4.53
N PRO A 160 20.41 0.79 -5.33
CA PRO A 160 19.65 0.66 -6.57
C PRO A 160 20.28 -0.34 -7.55
N ILE A 161 21.61 -0.31 -7.68
CA ILE A 161 22.34 -1.25 -8.54
C ILE A 161 22.17 -2.69 -8.04
N LEU A 162 22.29 -2.92 -6.73
CA LEU A 162 22.05 -4.24 -6.13
C LEU A 162 20.61 -4.73 -6.36
N LEU A 163 19.61 -3.85 -6.25
CA LEU A 163 18.22 -4.19 -6.53
C LEU A 163 18.01 -4.55 -8.01
N LEU A 164 18.64 -3.82 -8.94
CA LEU A 164 18.59 -4.14 -10.38
C LEU A 164 19.25 -5.48 -10.68
N ILE A 165 20.43 -5.73 -10.13
CA ILE A 165 21.14 -7.01 -10.27
C ILE A 165 20.30 -8.14 -9.69
N LEU A 166 19.80 -7.99 -8.47
CA LEU A 166 18.97 -8.99 -7.80
C LEU A 166 17.68 -9.25 -8.56
N GLY A 167 16.98 -8.20 -9.03
CA GLY A 167 15.77 -8.31 -9.85
C GLY A 167 16.03 -9.04 -11.17
N SER A 168 17.15 -8.74 -11.83
CA SER A 168 17.58 -9.41 -13.06
C SER A 168 17.88 -10.89 -12.83
N LEU A 169 18.63 -11.20 -11.76
CA LEU A 169 18.91 -12.58 -11.34
C LEU A 169 17.63 -13.36 -11.00
N LEU A 170 16.67 -12.71 -10.34
CA LEU A 170 15.37 -13.30 -10.04
C LEU A 170 14.57 -13.56 -11.32
N MET A 171 14.56 -12.64 -12.29
CA MET A 171 13.91 -12.86 -13.59
C MET A 171 14.51 -14.05 -14.33
N VAL A 172 15.85 -14.14 -14.40
CA VAL A 172 16.54 -15.28 -15.03
C VAL A 172 16.26 -16.59 -14.27
N SER A 173 16.22 -16.54 -12.94
CA SER A 173 15.87 -17.69 -12.11
C SER A 173 14.42 -18.13 -12.30
N ALA A 174 13.51 -17.18 -12.51
CA ALA A 174 12.09 -17.44 -12.77
C ALA A 174 11.88 -18.17 -14.10
N THR A 175 12.62 -17.83 -15.17
CA THR A 175 12.53 -18.57 -16.44
C THR A 175 13.00 -20.02 -16.31
N ARG A 176 13.89 -20.29 -15.35
CA ARG A 176 14.42 -21.63 -15.03
C ARG A 176 13.76 -22.27 -13.81
N TYR A 177 12.65 -21.72 -13.30
CA TYR A 177 12.05 -22.12 -12.03
C TYR A 177 11.71 -23.62 -11.98
N SER A 178 11.14 -24.16 -13.06
CA SER A 178 10.82 -25.60 -13.16
C SER A 178 12.08 -26.49 -13.02
N ALA A 179 13.16 -26.13 -13.71
CA ALA A 179 14.42 -26.86 -13.65
C ALA A 179 15.07 -26.80 -12.26
N ILE A 180 15.05 -25.62 -11.62
CA ILE A 180 15.56 -25.40 -10.26
C ILE A 180 14.76 -26.22 -9.25
N LYS A 181 13.42 -26.18 -9.34
CA LYS A 181 12.52 -26.96 -8.48
C LYS A 181 12.77 -28.47 -8.61
N MET A 182 12.97 -28.97 -9.83
CA MET A 182 13.28 -30.38 -10.06
C MET A 182 14.68 -30.77 -9.58
N ALA A 183 15.67 -29.87 -9.61
CA ALA A 183 17.00 -30.13 -9.08
C ALA A 183 16.99 -30.19 -7.54
N LEU A 184 16.31 -29.24 -6.88
CA LEU A 184 16.11 -29.23 -5.42
C LEU A 184 15.37 -30.47 -4.93
N ALA A 185 14.27 -30.85 -5.60
CA ALA A 185 13.52 -32.05 -5.26
C ALA A 185 14.38 -33.33 -5.39
N ARG A 186 15.30 -33.38 -6.36
CA ARG A 186 16.25 -34.49 -6.52
C ARG A 186 17.34 -34.52 -5.45
N MET A 187 17.84 -33.36 -4.99
CA MET A 187 18.81 -33.29 -3.90
C MET A 187 18.18 -33.73 -2.57
N VAL A 188 16.98 -33.26 -2.27
CA VAL A 188 16.26 -33.63 -1.04
C VAL A 188 15.97 -35.14 -1.00
N ARG A 189 15.63 -35.76 -2.14
CA ARG A 189 15.44 -37.22 -2.26
C ARG A 189 16.73 -38.04 -2.20
N ARG A 190 17.90 -37.43 -2.33
CA ARG A 190 19.21 -38.11 -2.27
C ARG A 190 19.90 -37.96 -0.92
N GLY A 191 19.49 -36.96 -0.12
CA GLY A 191 20.05 -36.68 1.20
C GLY A 191 19.21 -37.15 2.38
N GLY A 192 18.07 -37.80 2.13
CA GLY A 192 17.26 -38.54 3.11
C GLY A 192 17.12 -39.98 2.66
#